data_AF-A0A3C0KFH6-F1
#
_entry.id   AF-A0A3C0KFH6-F1
#
_cell.length_a   1.000
_cell.length_b   1.000
_cell.length_c   1.000
_cell.angle_alpha   90.00
_cell.angle_beta   90.00
_cell.angle_gamma   90.00
#
_symmetry.space_group_name_H-M   'P 1'
#
loop_
_entity.id
_entity.type
_entity.pdbx_description
1 polymer ?
#
loop_
_entity_poly.entity_id
_entity_poly.type
_entity_poly.pdbx_seq_one_letter_code
_entity_poly.pdbx_strand_id
1 'polypeptide(L)'
;MNRLIDTLRHALGAGHVLTHDDPATDLSPWEHDWRQRAKGKALAVVRPGSTAEVAAVVKACAAAGVSIVPQGGNTGLVVGSVPDDSGTQIVLSLTRMHQVRAIDAANLTITVEAGCVLQNVQEAAAKAGYLFPLSLGSEGTCTIGGNLATNAGGTQVVRYGNARELCLGLEVVTPQGDIWHGLSGLRKDNTGYDLRHLFIGSEGTLGIITAATMKLYPAPAAQLTAWAAVPSLDSAVQLLGLAHQHLGAGLTGFEVMGQFALGLTDKHFPQLRVPLWRDHPYCVLLENSDAESEDHARARFEALLESAFGQGLVSDAVVAESLQQAHNLWHIRESISLAQAEEGLNIKHDISLPVSNIPAFCAETDERLAREIPGVRLVNFGHLGDGNLHYNVQVPEDGDPAAFLNDHEERVNHLVF
;
A
#
# COMPACT_ATOMS: atom_id res chain seq x y z
N MET A 1 27.32 24.81 4.94
CA MET A 1 25.85 24.90 4.74
C MET A 1 25.46 25.84 3.60
N ASN A 2 25.66 27.16 3.72
CA ASN A 2 25.18 28.15 2.74
C ASN A 2 25.64 27.87 1.30
N ARG A 3 26.90 27.45 1.12
CA ARG A 3 27.43 27.08 -0.22
C ARG A 3 26.69 25.92 -0.89
N LEU A 4 26.21 24.92 -0.12
CA LEU A 4 25.43 23.81 -0.67
C LEU A 4 24.05 24.31 -1.12
N ILE A 5 23.36 25.09 -0.27
CA ILE A 5 22.06 25.69 -0.60
C ILE A 5 22.15 26.56 -1.84
N ASP A 6 23.18 27.41 -1.96
CA ASP A 6 23.41 28.24 -3.15
C ASP A 6 23.62 27.39 -4.41
N THR A 7 24.39 26.29 -4.29
CA THR A 7 24.62 25.34 -5.40
C THR A 7 23.31 24.67 -5.84
N LEU A 8 22.50 24.22 -4.88
CA LEU A 8 21.21 23.61 -5.14
C LEU A 8 20.23 24.62 -5.75
N ARG A 9 20.20 25.87 -5.28
CA ARG A 9 19.37 26.94 -5.85
C ARG A 9 19.78 27.29 -7.27
N HIS A 10 21.07 27.20 -7.60
CA HIS A 10 21.53 27.37 -8.97
C HIS A 10 21.11 26.21 -9.88
N ALA A 11 21.17 24.97 -9.37
CA ALA A 11 20.82 23.78 -10.14
C ALA A 11 19.31 23.63 -10.38
N LEU A 12 18.48 23.94 -9.37
CA LEU A 12 17.04 23.71 -9.39
C LEU A 12 16.20 24.97 -9.61
N GLY A 13 16.79 26.15 -9.39
CA GLY A 13 16.06 27.39 -9.21
C GLY A 13 15.68 27.64 -7.74
N ALA A 14 15.70 28.91 -7.33
CA ALA A 14 15.52 29.30 -5.93
C ALA A 14 14.17 28.85 -5.32
N GLY A 15 13.08 28.87 -6.10
CA GLY A 15 11.76 28.44 -5.66
C GLY A 15 11.60 26.93 -5.45
N HIS A 16 12.65 26.14 -5.70
CA HIS A 16 12.65 24.69 -5.58
C HIS A 16 13.65 24.18 -4.54
N VAL A 17 14.21 25.08 -3.74
CA VAL A 17 15.04 24.80 -2.56
C VAL A 17 14.46 25.57 -1.39
N LEU A 18 13.73 24.84 -0.54
CA LEU A 18 12.96 25.39 0.56
C LEU A 18 13.74 25.22 1.87
N THR A 19 13.87 26.30 2.65
CA THR A 19 14.60 26.30 3.92
C THR A 19 13.77 26.93 5.03
N HIS A 20 14.12 26.65 6.30
CA HIS A 20 13.51 27.28 7.47
C HIS A 20 13.76 28.79 7.55
N ASP A 21 14.79 29.31 6.88
CA ASP A 21 15.11 30.74 6.84
C ASP A 21 14.16 31.53 5.92
N ASP A 22 13.38 30.85 5.08
CA ASP A 22 12.43 31.47 4.16
C ASP A 22 11.11 31.76 4.90
N PRO A 23 10.73 33.03 5.16
CA PRO A 23 9.63 33.39 6.07
C PRO A 23 8.23 32.90 5.66
N ALA A 24 8.07 32.50 4.40
CA ALA A 24 6.79 32.04 3.82
C ALA A 24 6.75 30.51 3.63
N THR A 25 7.77 29.79 4.10
CA THR A 25 7.94 28.36 3.85
C THR A 25 7.67 27.57 5.13
N ASP A 26 6.65 26.72 5.11
CA ASP A 26 6.46 25.69 6.12
C ASP A 26 6.99 24.34 5.60
N LEU A 27 7.99 23.78 6.28
CA LEU A 27 8.56 22.47 5.94
C LEU A 27 7.87 21.30 6.66
N SER A 28 6.92 21.56 7.55
CA SER A 28 6.21 20.54 8.31
C SER A 28 5.61 19.41 7.46
N PRO A 29 5.09 19.63 6.22
CA PRO A 29 4.56 18.54 5.39
C PRO A 29 5.60 17.49 4.95
N TRP A 30 6.89 17.85 4.94
CA TRP A 30 8.00 16.95 4.61
C TRP A 30 8.70 16.38 5.86
N GLU A 31 8.55 17.05 7.00
CA GLU A 31 9.25 16.72 8.25
C GLU A 31 8.41 15.87 9.21
N HIS A 32 7.12 15.71 8.97
CA HIS A 32 6.24 14.85 9.77
C HIS A 32 5.92 13.57 9.00
N ASP A 33 5.92 12.42 9.68
CA ASP A 33 5.48 11.17 9.07
C ASP A 33 3.95 11.12 8.91
N TRP A 34 3.48 10.20 8.07
CA TRP A 34 2.05 10.01 7.80
C TRP A 34 1.22 9.81 9.08
N ARG A 35 1.77 9.11 10.07
CA ARG A 35 1.07 8.77 11.32
C ARG A 35 1.21 9.83 12.41
N GLN A 36 1.93 10.92 12.17
CA GLN A 36 2.24 11.96 13.16
C GLN A 36 2.93 11.42 14.43
N ARG A 37 3.68 10.31 14.31
CA ARG A 37 4.48 9.70 15.38
C ARG A 37 5.90 10.25 15.43
N ALA A 38 6.45 10.67 14.29
CA ALA A 38 7.82 11.16 14.18
C ALA A 38 7.87 12.51 13.47
N LYS A 39 8.71 13.40 14.02
CA LYS A 39 9.05 14.68 13.43
C LYS A 39 10.56 14.82 13.31
N GLY A 40 11.04 15.03 12.09
CA GLY A 40 12.42 15.37 11.78
C GLY A 40 12.66 16.87 11.66
N LYS A 41 13.88 17.21 11.27
CA LYS A 41 14.26 18.56 10.83
C LYS A 41 15.16 18.45 9.60
N ALA A 42 14.67 18.92 8.47
CA ALA A 42 15.45 18.99 7.23
C ALA A 42 16.41 20.19 7.27
N LEU A 43 17.58 20.02 6.68
CA LEU A 43 18.43 21.14 6.28
C LEU A 43 17.73 22.00 5.21
N ALA A 44 17.17 21.33 4.21
CA ALA A 44 16.33 21.92 3.17
C ALA A 44 15.48 20.84 2.51
N VAL A 45 14.36 21.25 1.92
CA VAL A 45 13.59 20.42 0.99
C VAL A 45 13.94 20.87 -0.43
N VAL A 46 14.44 19.95 -1.25
CA VAL A 46 14.72 20.18 -2.66
C VAL A 46 13.71 19.46 -3.54
N ARG A 47 13.27 20.13 -4.60
CA ARG A 47 12.18 19.65 -5.47
C ARG A 47 12.65 19.61 -6.92
N PRO A 48 13.47 18.63 -7.33
CA PRO A 48 13.90 18.52 -8.73
C PRO A 48 12.72 18.23 -9.67
N GLY A 49 12.80 18.74 -10.90
CA GLY A 49 11.82 18.55 -11.98
C GLY A 49 12.31 17.64 -13.10
N SER A 50 13.51 17.06 -13.00
CA SER A 50 14.05 16.13 -14.00
C SER A 50 15.09 15.18 -13.41
N THR A 51 15.36 14.06 -14.09
CA THR A 51 16.40 13.09 -13.70
C THR A 51 17.79 13.72 -13.62
N ALA A 52 18.09 14.67 -14.52
CA ALA A 52 19.35 15.42 -14.51
C ALA A 52 19.49 16.32 -13.28
N GLU A 53 18.40 16.97 -12.86
CA GLU A 53 18.34 17.75 -11.62
C GLU A 53 18.55 16.86 -10.39
N VAL A 54 17.93 15.67 -10.34
CA VAL A 54 18.17 14.69 -9.26
C VAL A 54 19.65 14.31 -9.18
N ALA A 55 20.27 14.01 -10.33
CA ALA A 55 21.70 13.72 -10.41
C ALA A 55 22.59 14.88 -9.92
N ALA A 56 22.22 16.12 -10.26
CA ALA A 56 22.93 17.31 -9.78
C ALA A 56 22.84 17.48 -8.26
N VAL A 57 21.65 17.24 -7.68
CA VAL A 57 21.46 17.25 -6.22
C VAL A 57 22.33 16.19 -5.54
N VAL A 58 22.28 14.94 -6.03
CA VAL A 58 23.07 13.85 -5.44
C VAL A 58 24.57 14.18 -5.46
N LYS A 59 25.09 14.70 -6.58
CA LYS A 59 26.50 15.11 -6.69
C LYS A 59 26.85 16.24 -5.72
N ALA A 60 26.00 17.24 -5.60
CA ALA A 60 26.22 18.37 -4.69
C ALA A 60 26.23 17.92 -3.22
N CYS A 61 25.29 17.06 -2.82
CA CYS A 61 25.22 16.50 -1.48
C CYS A 61 26.41 15.58 -1.17
N ALA A 62 26.80 14.70 -2.11
CA ALA A 62 27.97 13.85 -1.97
C ALA A 62 29.26 14.66 -1.79
N ALA A 63 29.46 15.72 -2.58
CA ALA A 63 30.60 16.62 -2.44
C ALA A 63 30.61 17.40 -1.10
N ALA A 64 29.43 17.63 -0.52
CA ALA A 64 29.28 18.33 0.76
C ALA A 64 29.25 17.39 1.98
N GLY A 65 29.23 16.07 1.79
CA GLY A 65 29.07 15.09 2.87
C GLY A 65 27.70 15.16 3.54
N VAL A 66 26.64 15.49 2.79
CA VAL A 66 25.27 15.66 3.29
C VAL A 66 24.38 14.51 2.84
N SER A 67 23.66 13.90 3.77
CA SER A 67 22.72 12.80 3.50
C SER A 67 21.45 13.30 2.82
N ILE A 68 20.82 12.42 2.05
CA ILE A 68 19.55 12.66 1.35
C ILE A 68 18.49 11.67 1.84
N VAL A 69 17.28 12.16 2.07
CA VAL A 69 16.06 11.35 2.28
C VAL A 69 15.16 11.53 1.07
N PRO A 70 15.06 10.54 0.16
CA PRO A 70 14.14 10.58 -0.96
C PRO A 70 12.69 10.53 -0.46
N GLN A 71 11.83 11.40 -0.97
CA GLN A 71 10.44 11.47 -0.56
C GLN A 71 9.49 11.55 -1.76
N GLY A 72 8.54 10.63 -1.80
CA GLY A 72 7.39 10.65 -2.71
C GLY A 72 6.20 11.38 -2.08
N GLY A 73 5.08 10.66 -1.95
CA GLY A 73 3.85 11.17 -1.32
C GLY A 73 3.85 11.22 0.21
N ASN A 74 4.94 10.81 0.87
CA ASN A 74 5.06 10.75 2.34
C ASN A 74 3.95 9.94 3.06
N THR A 75 3.55 8.81 2.47
CA THR A 75 2.51 7.91 3.02
C THR A 75 3.09 6.64 3.67
N GLY A 76 4.43 6.54 3.77
CA GLY A 76 5.12 5.39 4.37
C GLY A 76 4.86 5.28 5.86
N LEU A 77 4.79 4.03 6.37
CA LEU A 77 4.42 3.74 7.75
C LEU A 77 5.61 3.33 8.64
N VAL A 78 6.84 3.39 8.11
CA VAL A 78 8.07 2.99 8.82
C VAL A 78 9.08 4.14 8.92
N VAL A 79 8.60 5.38 8.79
CA VAL A 79 9.35 6.64 8.94
C VAL A 79 10.52 6.87 7.98
N GLY A 80 10.82 5.94 7.05
CA GLY A 80 11.92 6.07 6.08
C GLY A 80 11.81 7.25 5.11
N SER A 81 10.65 7.91 5.04
CA SER A 81 10.43 9.11 4.23
C SER A 81 10.74 10.43 4.94
N VAL A 82 11.10 10.41 6.23
CA VAL A 82 11.25 11.61 7.08
C VAL A 82 12.71 11.77 7.51
N PRO A 83 13.27 13.00 7.57
CA PRO A 83 14.62 13.22 8.05
C PRO A 83 14.74 12.96 9.56
N ASP A 84 15.97 12.79 10.04
CA ASP A 84 16.26 12.81 11.48
C ASP A 84 16.12 14.22 12.09
N ASP A 85 16.32 14.35 13.40
CA ASP A 85 16.21 15.61 14.13
C ASP A 85 17.46 16.52 14.02
N SER A 86 18.50 16.07 13.31
CA SER A 86 19.80 16.75 13.27
C SER A 86 19.75 18.11 12.56
N GLY A 87 18.79 18.33 11.66
CA GLY A 87 18.77 19.52 10.81
C GLY A 87 19.83 19.51 9.71
N THR A 88 20.46 18.36 9.45
CA THR A 88 21.60 18.26 8.51
C THR A 88 21.27 17.55 7.20
N GLN A 89 20.15 16.83 7.13
CA GLN A 89 19.77 16.02 5.97
C GLN A 89 18.93 16.81 4.96
N ILE A 90 19.10 16.52 3.66
CA ILE A 90 18.25 17.08 2.60
C ILE A 90 17.08 16.14 2.35
N VAL A 91 15.85 16.66 2.34
CA VAL A 91 14.71 15.92 1.80
C VAL A 91 14.62 16.19 0.30
N LEU A 92 14.68 15.15 -0.53
CA LEU A 92 14.54 15.25 -1.98
C LEU A 92 13.13 14.80 -2.38
N SER A 93 12.25 15.76 -2.66
CA SER A 93 10.87 15.49 -3.06
C SER A 93 10.74 15.31 -4.57
N LEU A 94 10.21 14.16 -4.99
CA LEU A 94 10.03 13.81 -6.41
C LEU A 94 8.71 14.34 -7.00
N THR A 95 7.87 15.02 -6.22
CA THR A 95 6.48 15.41 -6.59
C THR A 95 6.37 16.32 -7.83
N ARG A 96 7.45 17.01 -8.23
CA ARG A 96 7.48 17.77 -9.49
C ARG A 96 7.69 16.90 -10.73
N MET A 97 8.21 15.68 -10.58
CA MET A 97 8.41 14.70 -11.64
C MET A 97 7.17 13.79 -11.73
N HIS A 98 6.07 14.30 -12.30
CA HIS A 98 4.76 13.62 -12.33
C HIS A 98 4.21 13.41 -13.75
N GLN A 99 5.07 13.36 -14.77
CA GLN A 99 4.63 13.15 -16.15
C GLN A 99 4.43 11.67 -16.50
N VAL A 100 3.32 11.38 -17.19
CA VAL A 100 3.17 10.13 -17.95
C VAL A 100 3.94 10.32 -19.27
N ARG A 101 5.08 9.64 -19.41
CA ARG A 101 6.00 9.79 -20.54
C ARG A 101 5.48 9.08 -21.80
N ALA A 102 4.90 7.89 -21.65
CA ALA A 102 4.38 7.10 -22.76
C ALA A 102 3.34 6.07 -22.30
N ILE A 103 2.39 5.74 -23.18
CA ILE A 103 1.54 4.55 -23.09
C ILE A 103 1.74 3.77 -24.38
N ASP A 104 2.17 2.51 -24.27
CA ASP A 104 2.35 1.60 -25.40
C ASP A 104 1.26 0.52 -25.34
N ALA A 105 0.22 0.74 -26.13
CA ALA A 105 -0.92 -0.15 -26.29
C ALA A 105 -0.52 -1.56 -26.73
N ALA A 106 0.47 -1.68 -27.63
CA ALA A 106 0.87 -2.96 -28.20
C ALA A 106 1.67 -3.81 -27.20
N ASN A 107 2.49 -3.17 -26.36
CA ASN A 107 3.24 -3.84 -25.30
C ASN A 107 2.47 -3.93 -23.96
N LEU A 108 1.32 -3.25 -23.87
CA LEU A 108 0.55 -3.06 -22.64
C LEU A 108 1.46 -2.52 -21.53
N THR A 109 2.04 -1.34 -21.76
CA THR A 109 2.93 -0.69 -20.79
C THR A 109 2.64 0.80 -20.67
N ILE A 110 2.99 1.35 -19.51
CA ILE A 110 2.97 2.78 -19.23
C ILE A 110 4.30 3.20 -18.62
N THR A 111 4.95 4.21 -19.19
CA THR A 111 6.18 4.80 -18.65
C THR A 111 5.84 6.11 -17.95
N VAL A 112 6.19 6.22 -16.67
CA VAL A 112 5.82 7.33 -15.80
C VAL A 112 7.01 7.81 -14.99
N GLU A 113 6.97 9.06 -14.57
CA GLU A 113 7.93 9.61 -13.61
C GLU A 113 7.62 9.14 -12.18
N ALA A 114 8.66 9.09 -11.35
CA ALA A 114 8.58 8.54 -10.00
C ALA A 114 7.62 9.31 -9.08
N GLY A 115 7.39 10.60 -9.33
CA GLY A 115 6.47 11.44 -8.58
C GLY A 115 5.02 11.39 -9.05
N CYS A 116 4.68 10.59 -10.07
CA CYS A 116 3.28 10.40 -10.45
C CYS A 116 2.49 9.78 -9.29
N VAL A 117 1.40 10.45 -8.88
CA VAL A 117 0.43 9.91 -7.92
C VAL A 117 -0.22 8.66 -8.52
N LEU A 118 -0.37 7.60 -7.72
CA LEU A 118 -0.91 6.31 -8.17
C LEU A 118 -2.29 6.47 -8.84
N GLN A 119 -3.21 7.19 -8.21
CA GLN A 119 -4.54 7.46 -8.76
C GLN A 119 -4.48 8.14 -10.14
N ASN A 120 -3.59 9.12 -10.33
CA ASN A 120 -3.43 9.77 -11.64
C ASN A 120 -2.92 8.81 -12.73
N VAL A 121 -2.09 7.82 -12.36
CA VAL A 121 -1.63 6.78 -13.29
C VAL A 121 -2.75 5.81 -13.65
N GLN A 122 -3.56 5.40 -12.66
CA GLN A 122 -4.76 4.58 -12.88
C GLN A 122 -5.73 5.31 -13.83
N GLU A 123 -6.00 6.59 -13.59
CA GLU A 123 -6.87 7.40 -14.46
C GLU A 123 -6.32 7.55 -15.89
N ALA A 124 -5.00 7.75 -16.04
CA ALA A 124 -4.37 7.85 -17.35
C ALA A 124 -4.48 6.53 -18.13
N ALA A 125 -4.29 5.39 -17.45
CA ALA A 125 -4.51 4.06 -18.03
C ALA A 125 -5.98 3.86 -18.42
N ALA A 126 -6.92 4.19 -17.53
CA ALA A 126 -8.35 4.04 -17.78
C ALA A 126 -8.83 4.89 -18.97
N LYS A 127 -8.36 6.15 -19.08
CA LYS A 127 -8.62 7.03 -20.23
C LYS A 127 -8.08 6.45 -21.54
N ALA A 128 -7.03 5.64 -21.48
CA ALA A 128 -6.47 4.92 -22.62
C ALA A 128 -7.12 3.54 -22.86
N GLY A 129 -8.13 3.14 -22.06
CA GLY A 129 -8.83 1.87 -22.19
C GLY A 129 -8.14 0.67 -21.51
N TYR A 130 -7.26 0.93 -20.55
CA TYR A 130 -6.48 -0.08 -19.85
C TYR A 130 -6.66 -0.03 -18.34
N LEU A 131 -6.36 -1.15 -17.69
CA LEU A 131 -6.24 -1.27 -16.25
C LEU A 131 -4.77 -1.12 -15.83
N PHE A 132 -4.53 -0.22 -14.87
CA PHE A 132 -3.33 -0.26 -14.02
C PHE A 132 -3.73 -0.85 -12.66
N PRO A 133 -3.31 -2.07 -12.32
CA PRO A 133 -3.99 -2.85 -11.27
C PRO A 133 -3.50 -2.61 -9.84
N LEU A 134 -2.40 -1.89 -9.64
CA LEU A 134 -1.94 -1.59 -8.28
C LEU A 134 -2.96 -0.65 -7.62
N SER A 135 -3.59 -1.06 -6.52
CA SER A 135 -4.52 -0.24 -5.74
C SER A 135 -4.30 -0.49 -4.25
N LEU A 136 -4.30 0.59 -3.47
CA LEU A 136 -4.00 0.60 -2.04
C LEU A 136 -4.57 1.88 -1.41
N GLY A 137 -4.89 1.85 -0.12
CA GLY A 137 -5.67 2.91 0.53
C GLY A 137 -5.04 4.33 0.55
N SER A 138 -3.80 4.50 0.11
CA SER A 138 -3.14 5.81 -0.05
C SER A 138 -2.99 6.25 -1.51
N GLU A 139 -3.72 5.64 -2.46
CA GLU A 139 -3.55 5.86 -3.90
C GLU A 139 -3.74 7.31 -4.37
N GLY A 140 -4.53 8.12 -3.64
CA GLY A 140 -4.69 9.56 -3.92
C GLY A 140 -3.47 10.42 -3.56
N THR A 141 -2.47 9.86 -2.87
CA THR A 141 -1.29 10.59 -2.38
C THR A 141 0.02 9.87 -2.68
N CYS A 142 0.07 8.54 -2.59
CA CYS A 142 1.26 7.76 -2.82
C CYS A 142 1.73 7.89 -4.27
N THR A 143 3.03 7.80 -4.48
CA THR A 143 3.67 8.01 -5.79
C THR A 143 4.27 6.72 -6.30
N ILE A 144 4.35 6.53 -7.62
CA ILE A 144 4.91 5.30 -8.23
C ILE A 144 6.33 4.99 -7.75
N GLY A 145 7.19 6.00 -7.62
CA GLY A 145 8.55 5.83 -7.09
C GLY A 145 8.56 5.34 -5.65
N GLY A 146 7.67 5.87 -4.82
CA GLY A 146 7.45 5.39 -3.45
C GLY A 146 6.96 3.95 -3.41
N ASN A 147 5.95 3.62 -4.22
CA ASN A 147 5.40 2.27 -4.33
C ASN A 147 6.47 1.24 -4.74
N LEU A 148 7.35 1.62 -5.67
CA LEU A 148 8.49 0.77 -6.07
C LEU A 148 9.54 0.70 -4.97
N ALA A 149 9.91 1.82 -4.35
CA ALA A 149 10.91 1.86 -3.30
C ALA A 149 10.51 1.02 -2.08
N THR A 150 9.22 0.91 -1.76
CA THR A 150 8.70 0.08 -0.65
C THR A 150 8.21 -1.29 -1.10
N ASN A 151 8.25 -1.60 -2.40
CA ASN A 151 7.60 -2.78 -2.99
C ASN A 151 6.13 -2.95 -2.55
N ALA A 152 5.36 -1.88 -2.68
CA ALA A 152 3.97 -1.83 -2.24
C ALA A 152 3.13 -2.98 -2.82
N GLY A 153 2.36 -3.61 -1.94
CA GLY A 153 1.26 -4.50 -2.29
C GLY A 153 -0.05 -3.72 -2.45
N GLY A 154 -1.15 -4.40 -2.17
CA GLY A 154 -2.50 -3.87 -2.37
C GLY A 154 -3.54 -4.97 -2.45
N THR A 155 -4.81 -4.59 -2.52
CA THR A 155 -5.94 -5.52 -2.51
C THR A 155 -5.97 -6.48 -3.71
N GLN A 156 -5.28 -6.13 -4.80
CA GLN A 156 -5.24 -6.93 -6.03
C GLN A 156 -3.95 -7.74 -6.25
N VAL A 157 -3.08 -7.84 -5.23
CA VAL A 157 -1.85 -8.63 -5.30
C VAL A 157 -2.13 -10.09 -5.64
N VAL A 158 -3.24 -10.65 -5.11
CA VAL A 158 -3.69 -12.02 -5.41
C VAL A 158 -3.75 -12.33 -6.91
N ARG A 159 -4.01 -11.31 -7.75
CA ARG A 159 -4.10 -11.48 -9.21
C ARG A 159 -2.88 -10.98 -9.97
N TYR A 160 -2.41 -9.79 -9.63
CA TYR A 160 -1.48 -9.03 -10.48
C TYR A 160 -0.07 -8.93 -9.89
N GLY A 161 0.11 -9.36 -8.65
CA GLY A 161 1.35 -9.20 -7.90
C GLY A 161 1.53 -7.78 -7.35
N ASN A 162 2.62 -7.61 -6.59
CA ASN A 162 3.01 -6.32 -6.01
C ASN A 162 3.70 -5.39 -7.03
N ALA A 163 4.14 -4.21 -6.57
CA ALA A 163 4.82 -3.23 -7.42
C ALA A 163 6.04 -3.80 -8.18
N ARG A 164 6.79 -4.73 -7.58
CA ARG A 164 7.90 -5.44 -8.24
C ARG A 164 7.45 -6.24 -9.44
N GLU A 165 6.35 -6.98 -9.31
CA GLU A 165 5.81 -7.79 -10.40
C GLU A 165 5.24 -6.94 -11.53
N LEU A 166 4.76 -5.74 -11.21
CA LEU A 166 4.23 -4.79 -12.19
C LEU A 166 5.31 -3.98 -12.91
N CYS A 167 6.55 -3.97 -12.42
CA CYS A 167 7.64 -3.20 -13.00
C CYS A 167 8.33 -3.92 -14.17
N LEU A 168 8.54 -3.21 -15.28
CA LEU A 168 9.28 -3.65 -16.48
C LEU A 168 10.63 -2.95 -16.68
N GLY A 169 10.80 -1.72 -16.18
CA GLY A 169 12.08 -1.01 -16.26
C GLY A 169 12.15 0.15 -15.29
N LEU A 170 13.36 0.56 -14.92
CA LEU A 170 13.62 1.67 -14.01
C LEU A 170 14.65 2.65 -14.57
N GLU A 171 14.47 3.92 -14.25
CA GLU A 171 15.51 4.95 -14.34
C GLU A 171 15.93 5.34 -12.92
N VAL A 172 17.21 5.21 -12.59
CA VAL A 172 17.71 5.43 -11.22
C VAL A 172 18.92 6.34 -11.22
N VAL A 173 18.97 7.26 -10.27
CA VAL A 173 20.18 8.02 -9.95
C VAL A 173 20.92 7.32 -8.81
N THR A 174 22.16 6.91 -9.05
CA THR A 174 23.01 6.22 -8.08
C THR A 174 23.55 7.19 -7.01
N PRO A 175 24.16 6.70 -5.91
CA PRO A 175 24.79 7.57 -4.90
C PRO A 175 25.96 8.41 -5.43
N GLN A 176 26.55 8.05 -6.58
CA GLN A 176 27.57 8.86 -7.27
C GLN A 176 26.95 9.96 -8.15
N GLY A 177 25.62 9.95 -8.29
CA GLY A 177 24.86 10.82 -9.20
C GLY A 177 24.97 10.42 -10.66
N ASP A 178 25.34 9.17 -10.95
CA ASP A 178 25.25 8.61 -12.28
C ASP A 178 23.81 8.16 -12.56
N ILE A 179 23.38 8.27 -13.82
CA ILE A 179 22.04 7.86 -14.22
C ILE A 179 22.13 6.48 -14.85
N TRP A 180 21.43 5.53 -14.25
CA TRP A 180 21.19 4.23 -14.84
C TRP A 180 19.90 4.26 -15.67
N HIS A 181 20.04 4.10 -16.99
CA HIS A 181 18.95 4.07 -17.95
C HIS A 181 18.48 2.63 -18.21
N GLY A 182 17.61 2.12 -17.34
CA GLY A 182 17.04 0.77 -17.44
C GLY A 182 15.55 0.75 -17.82
N LEU A 183 15.00 1.84 -18.37
CA LEU A 183 13.62 1.87 -18.84
C LEU A 183 13.47 0.96 -20.06
N SER A 184 12.55 0.00 -19.97
CA SER A 184 12.25 -0.95 -21.03
C SER A 184 10.81 -1.43 -20.87
N GLY A 185 10.12 -1.63 -21.99
CA GLY A 185 8.81 -2.26 -22.05
C GLY A 185 8.88 -3.77 -22.34
N LEU A 186 10.08 -4.35 -22.42
CA LEU A 186 10.26 -5.76 -22.79
C LEU A 186 9.70 -6.69 -21.72
N ARG A 187 8.95 -7.71 -22.16
CA ARG A 187 8.40 -8.77 -21.29
C ARG A 187 9.44 -9.83 -20.92
N LYS A 188 10.43 -10.01 -21.78
CA LYS A 188 11.54 -10.95 -21.60
C LYS A 188 12.82 -10.26 -22.04
N ASP A 189 13.74 -10.10 -21.10
CA ASP A 189 15.06 -9.56 -21.34
C ASP A 189 16.06 -10.28 -20.43
N ASN A 190 16.94 -11.08 -21.03
CA ASN A 190 17.89 -11.94 -20.31
C ASN A 190 19.34 -11.47 -20.53
N THR A 191 19.56 -10.18 -20.79
CA THR A 191 20.90 -9.62 -21.05
C THR A 191 21.62 -9.22 -19.75
N GLY A 192 21.89 -10.20 -18.88
CA GLY A 192 22.63 -9.99 -17.63
C GLY A 192 21.73 -10.00 -16.38
N TYR A 193 22.17 -9.32 -15.32
CA TYR A 193 21.44 -9.26 -14.06
C TYR A 193 20.25 -8.32 -14.15
N ASP A 194 19.15 -8.72 -13.51
CA ASP A 194 18.00 -7.85 -13.35
C ASP A 194 18.18 -6.92 -12.15
N LEU A 195 18.89 -5.81 -12.38
CA LEU A 195 19.20 -4.82 -11.35
C LEU A 195 17.95 -4.10 -10.83
N ARG A 196 16.82 -4.16 -11.54
CA ARG A 196 15.56 -3.54 -11.09
C ARG A 196 15.14 -4.13 -9.75
N HIS A 197 15.38 -5.43 -9.56
CA HIS A 197 15.04 -6.11 -8.32
C HIS A 197 15.84 -5.63 -7.10
N LEU A 198 17.03 -5.05 -7.28
CA LEU A 198 17.79 -4.47 -6.17
C LEU A 198 17.18 -3.16 -5.68
N PHE A 199 16.69 -2.31 -6.58
CA PHE A 199 16.16 -0.99 -6.23
C PHE A 199 14.72 -1.03 -5.71
N ILE A 200 13.90 -1.96 -6.23
CA ILE A 200 12.54 -2.14 -5.75
C ILE A 200 12.61 -2.75 -4.33
N GLY A 201 11.94 -2.14 -3.36
CA GLY A 201 12.04 -2.52 -1.95
C GLY A 201 13.31 -2.01 -1.24
N SER A 202 14.14 -1.18 -1.88
CA SER A 202 15.36 -0.63 -1.25
C SER A 202 15.12 0.59 -0.35
N GLU A 203 13.91 1.13 -0.34
CA GLU A 203 13.51 2.30 0.44
C GLU A 203 14.41 3.54 0.20
N GLY A 204 14.96 3.67 -1.02
CA GLY A 204 15.80 4.79 -1.41
C GLY A 204 17.27 4.69 -0.93
N THR A 205 17.64 3.61 -0.23
CA THR A 205 18.99 3.44 0.35
C THR A 205 20.08 3.14 -0.68
N LEU A 206 19.70 2.62 -1.86
CA LEU A 206 20.63 2.23 -2.93
C LEU A 206 20.69 3.25 -4.08
N GLY A 207 19.72 4.16 -4.16
CA GLY A 207 19.58 5.12 -5.24
C GLY A 207 18.17 5.69 -5.31
N ILE A 208 17.98 6.68 -6.18
CA ILE A 208 16.72 7.41 -6.32
C ILE A 208 16.04 7.02 -7.63
N ILE A 209 14.92 6.32 -7.54
CA ILE A 209 14.08 6.00 -8.69
C ILE A 209 13.48 7.32 -9.21
N THR A 210 13.67 7.60 -10.51
CA THR A 210 13.22 8.83 -11.17
C THR A 210 12.13 8.58 -12.22
N ALA A 211 12.09 7.39 -12.79
CA ALA A 211 11.01 6.93 -13.65
C ALA A 211 10.91 5.41 -13.67
N ALA A 212 9.77 4.89 -14.12
CA ALA A 212 9.52 3.46 -14.26
C ALA A 212 8.65 3.17 -15.50
N THR A 213 8.86 2.01 -16.10
CA THR A 213 7.92 1.41 -17.07
C THR A 213 7.17 0.30 -16.38
N MET A 214 5.85 0.38 -16.36
CA MET A 214 4.95 -0.50 -15.62
C MET A 214 4.03 -1.27 -16.58
N LYS A 215 3.58 -2.46 -16.17
CA LYS A 215 2.60 -3.26 -16.91
C LYS A 215 1.22 -2.61 -16.86
N LEU A 216 0.55 -2.62 -18.00
CA LEU A 216 -0.90 -2.45 -18.12
C LEU A 216 -1.56 -3.79 -18.40
N TYR A 217 -2.87 -3.84 -18.15
CA TYR A 217 -3.75 -4.96 -18.47
C TYR A 217 -4.96 -4.45 -19.26
N PRO A 218 -5.64 -5.30 -20.04
CA PRO A 218 -6.94 -4.97 -20.59
C PRO A 218 -7.91 -4.60 -19.46
N ALA A 219 -8.77 -3.59 -19.69
CA ALA A 219 -9.86 -3.32 -18.77
C ALA A 219 -10.82 -4.52 -18.71
N PRO A 220 -11.28 -4.94 -17.52
CA PRO A 220 -12.26 -6.01 -17.41
C PRO A 220 -13.59 -5.60 -18.04
N ALA A 221 -14.31 -6.56 -18.62
CA ALA A 221 -15.64 -6.37 -19.18
C ALA A 221 -16.71 -6.22 -18.08
N ALA A 222 -16.50 -6.87 -16.94
CA ALA A 222 -17.36 -6.76 -15.77
C ALA A 222 -16.56 -6.97 -14.48
N GLN A 223 -17.04 -6.39 -13.38
CA GLN A 223 -16.51 -6.64 -12.03
C GLN A 223 -17.67 -6.91 -11.09
N LEU A 224 -17.58 -7.97 -10.30
CA LEU A 224 -18.55 -8.34 -9.27
C LEU A 224 -17.87 -8.40 -7.91
N THR A 225 -18.54 -7.86 -6.91
CA THR A 225 -18.06 -7.81 -5.54
C THR A 225 -19.09 -8.48 -4.64
N ALA A 226 -18.63 -9.29 -3.68
CA ALA A 226 -19.51 -9.83 -2.65
C ALA A 226 -18.89 -9.80 -1.27
N TRP A 227 -19.78 -9.73 -0.30
CA TRP A 227 -19.52 -9.81 1.12
C TRP A 227 -20.07 -11.13 1.64
N ALA A 228 -19.23 -12.00 2.17
CA ALA A 228 -19.63 -13.31 2.67
C ALA A 228 -19.31 -13.44 4.16
N ALA A 229 -20.30 -13.79 4.97
CA ALA A 229 -20.10 -14.14 6.37
C ALA A 229 -19.59 -15.58 6.48
N VAL A 230 -18.50 -15.78 7.23
CA VAL A 230 -17.86 -17.10 7.39
C VAL A 230 -17.69 -17.43 8.88
N PRO A 231 -17.84 -18.71 9.28
CA PRO A 231 -17.85 -19.08 10.69
C PRO A 231 -16.45 -19.18 11.31
N SER A 232 -15.38 -19.19 10.51
CA SER A 232 -13.99 -19.27 10.99
C SER A 232 -12.98 -18.81 9.94
N LEU A 233 -11.73 -18.58 10.36
CA LEU A 233 -10.61 -18.36 9.44
C LEU A 233 -10.33 -19.59 8.57
N ASP A 234 -10.49 -20.81 9.08
CA ASP A 234 -10.38 -22.02 8.27
C ASP A 234 -11.40 -22.03 7.12
N SER A 235 -12.63 -21.59 7.40
CA SER A 235 -13.68 -21.48 6.38
C SER A 235 -13.34 -20.40 5.35
N ALA A 236 -12.75 -19.29 5.78
CA ALA A 236 -12.25 -18.26 4.86
C ALA A 236 -11.14 -18.78 3.94
N VAL A 237 -10.19 -19.55 4.46
CA VAL A 237 -9.10 -20.17 3.67
C VAL A 237 -9.65 -21.22 2.71
N GLN A 238 -10.61 -22.04 3.13
CA GLN A 238 -11.26 -23.01 2.23
C GLN A 238 -12.09 -22.31 1.14
N LEU A 239 -12.77 -21.20 1.49
CA LEU A 239 -13.49 -20.37 0.53
C LEU A 239 -12.53 -19.75 -0.50
N LEU A 240 -11.34 -19.30 -0.10
CA LEU A 240 -10.31 -18.84 -1.03
C LEU A 240 -9.90 -19.96 -2.02
N GLY A 241 -9.76 -21.19 -1.52
CA GLY A 241 -9.51 -22.37 -2.35
C GLY A 241 -10.61 -22.59 -3.40
N LEU A 242 -11.89 -22.50 -3.01
CA LEU A 242 -13.01 -22.56 -3.95
C LEU A 242 -13.01 -21.38 -4.93
N ALA A 243 -12.71 -20.17 -4.46
CA ALA A 243 -12.63 -19.00 -5.31
C ALA A 243 -11.56 -19.17 -6.41
N HIS A 244 -10.40 -19.74 -6.08
CA HIS A 244 -9.41 -20.09 -7.10
C HIS A 244 -9.92 -21.13 -8.10
N GLN A 245 -10.67 -22.14 -7.67
CA GLN A 245 -11.21 -23.18 -8.55
C GLN A 245 -12.29 -22.64 -9.51
N HIS A 246 -13.19 -21.79 -9.01
CA HIS A 246 -14.33 -21.28 -9.77
C HIS A 246 -14.01 -20.01 -10.57
N LEU A 247 -13.21 -19.10 -10.00
CA LEU A 247 -12.92 -17.79 -10.61
C LEU A 247 -11.56 -17.74 -11.29
N GLY A 248 -10.59 -18.57 -10.88
CA GLY A 248 -9.27 -18.62 -11.48
C GLY A 248 -8.61 -17.24 -11.58
N ALA A 249 -8.22 -16.85 -12.80
CA ALA A 249 -7.63 -15.54 -13.09
C ALA A 249 -8.61 -14.36 -12.97
N GLY A 250 -9.89 -14.61 -12.72
CA GLY A 250 -10.88 -13.57 -12.43
C GLY A 250 -10.88 -13.12 -10.98
N LEU A 251 -10.36 -13.92 -10.04
CA LEU A 251 -10.26 -13.51 -8.64
C LEU A 251 -9.28 -12.34 -8.50
N THR A 252 -9.79 -11.13 -8.25
CA THR A 252 -8.99 -9.90 -8.15
C THR A 252 -8.90 -9.32 -6.76
N GLY A 253 -9.72 -9.77 -5.81
CA GLY A 253 -9.64 -9.35 -4.42
C GLY A 253 -10.17 -10.44 -3.50
N PHE A 254 -9.51 -10.63 -2.36
CA PHE A 254 -9.97 -11.55 -1.32
C PHE A 254 -9.45 -11.09 0.04
N GLU A 255 -10.29 -10.35 0.76
CA GLU A 255 -9.99 -9.76 2.05
C GLU A 255 -10.73 -10.50 3.15
N VAL A 256 -10.08 -10.74 4.28
CA VAL A 256 -10.74 -11.25 5.50
C VAL A 256 -10.76 -10.16 6.55
N MET A 257 -11.87 -10.05 7.28
CA MET A 257 -12.08 -9.03 8.30
C MET A 257 -12.73 -9.66 9.53
N GLY A 258 -12.07 -9.53 10.68
CA GLY A 258 -12.60 -10.01 11.95
C GLY A 258 -13.73 -9.13 12.48
N GLN A 259 -14.63 -9.74 13.24
CA GLN A 259 -15.80 -9.11 13.83
C GLN A 259 -15.48 -7.81 14.57
N PHE A 260 -14.42 -7.81 15.39
CA PHE A 260 -14.06 -6.62 16.17
C PHE A 260 -13.63 -5.44 15.26
N ALA A 261 -12.84 -5.71 14.21
CA ALA A 261 -12.44 -4.69 13.23
C ALA A 261 -13.65 -4.07 12.50
N LEU A 262 -14.62 -4.91 12.14
CA LEU A 262 -15.88 -4.48 11.53
C LEU A 262 -16.76 -3.71 12.51
N GLY A 263 -16.80 -4.14 13.78
CA GLY A 263 -17.52 -3.44 14.85
C GLY A 263 -16.97 -2.05 15.13
N LEU A 264 -15.65 -1.84 15.02
CA LEU A 264 -15.06 -0.50 15.09
C LEU A 264 -15.53 0.39 13.94
N THR A 265 -15.61 -0.18 12.73
CA THR A 265 -16.11 0.54 11.55
C THR A 265 -17.59 0.92 11.72
N ASP A 266 -18.43 0.01 12.25
CA ASP A 266 -19.83 0.29 12.58
C ASP A 266 -19.97 1.39 13.66
N LYS A 267 -19.11 1.37 14.67
CA LYS A 267 -19.09 2.34 15.78
C LYS A 267 -18.72 3.76 15.33
N HIS A 268 -17.61 3.90 14.60
CA HIS A 268 -17.04 5.21 14.24
C HIS A 268 -17.55 5.75 12.91
N PHE A 269 -18.05 4.88 12.03
CA PHE A 269 -18.63 5.24 10.73
C PHE A 269 -19.99 4.57 10.50
N PRO A 270 -20.99 4.82 11.37
CA PRO A 270 -22.30 4.15 11.31
C PRO A 270 -23.05 4.37 9.98
N GLN A 271 -22.71 5.44 9.24
CA GLN A 271 -23.26 5.70 7.91
C GLN A 271 -22.92 4.62 6.88
N LEU A 272 -21.85 3.84 7.09
CA LEU A 272 -21.40 2.81 6.16
C LEU A 272 -22.25 1.53 6.22
N ARG A 273 -23.00 1.32 7.31
CA ARG A 273 -23.92 0.16 7.50
C ARG A 273 -23.24 -1.17 7.19
N VAL A 274 -22.29 -1.55 8.04
CA VAL A 274 -21.49 -2.77 7.87
C VAL A 274 -22.42 -4.00 7.82
N PRO A 275 -22.40 -4.81 6.75
CA PRO A 275 -23.26 -5.98 6.64
C PRO A 275 -22.72 -7.18 7.43
N LEU A 276 -23.63 -7.98 7.97
CA LEU A 276 -23.37 -9.35 8.47
C LEU A 276 -22.24 -9.50 9.53
N TRP A 277 -21.87 -8.45 10.27
CA TRP A 277 -20.75 -8.54 11.22
C TRP A 277 -21.17 -8.94 12.65
N ARG A 278 -22.43 -8.73 13.05
CA ARG A 278 -22.87 -8.87 14.46
C ARG A 278 -22.94 -10.32 14.95
N ASP A 279 -23.31 -11.23 14.06
CA ASP A 279 -23.55 -12.64 14.40
C ASP A 279 -22.48 -13.58 13.83
N HIS A 280 -21.42 -13.01 13.22
CA HIS A 280 -20.39 -13.76 12.51
C HIS A 280 -18.98 -13.32 12.93
N PRO A 281 -18.09 -14.26 13.25
CA PRO A 281 -16.74 -13.93 13.73
C PRO A 281 -15.86 -13.32 12.65
N TYR A 282 -16.13 -13.63 11.38
CA TYR A 282 -15.39 -13.13 10.23
C TYR A 282 -16.33 -12.84 9.06
N CYS A 283 -15.94 -11.85 8.25
CA CYS A 283 -16.49 -11.65 6.92
C CYS A 283 -15.35 -11.65 5.89
N VAL A 284 -15.69 -12.03 4.66
CA VAL A 284 -14.83 -11.99 3.49
C VAL A 284 -15.40 -11.00 2.47
N LEU A 285 -14.55 -10.12 1.96
CA LEU A 285 -14.85 -9.30 0.78
C LEU A 285 -14.08 -9.91 -0.39
N LEU A 286 -14.79 -10.39 -1.41
CA LEU A 286 -14.18 -10.96 -2.60
C LEU A 286 -14.62 -10.22 -3.87
N GLU A 287 -13.73 -10.16 -4.85
CA GLU A 287 -13.96 -9.52 -6.13
C GLU A 287 -13.57 -10.44 -7.29
N ASN A 288 -14.45 -10.48 -8.31
CA ASN A 288 -14.22 -11.14 -9.57
C ASN A 288 -14.20 -10.10 -10.71
N SER A 289 -13.08 -9.97 -11.40
CA SER A 289 -12.97 -9.20 -12.64
C SER A 289 -13.00 -10.15 -13.83
N ASP A 290 -14.01 -9.99 -14.68
CA ASP A 290 -14.27 -10.86 -15.82
C ASP A 290 -13.89 -10.19 -17.14
N ALA A 291 -13.28 -10.96 -18.04
CA ALA A 291 -12.85 -10.46 -19.35
C ALA A 291 -13.91 -10.65 -20.44
N GLU A 292 -14.94 -11.47 -20.21
CA GLU A 292 -15.91 -11.85 -21.23
C GLU A 292 -17.18 -11.00 -21.14
N SER A 293 -17.92 -11.10 -20.04
CA SER A 293 -19.19 -10.38 -19.86
C SER A 293 -19.67 -10.40 -18.40
N GLU A 294 -20.65 -9.56 -18.09
CA GLU A 294 -21.32 -9.59 -16.79
C GLU A 294 -22.07 -10.91 -16.55
N ASP A 295 -22.73 -11.47 -17.56
CA ASP A 295 -23.45 -12.75 -17.45
C ASP A 295 -22.50 -13.90 -17.09
N HIS A 296 -21.34 -13.96 -17.76
CA HIS A 296 -20.30 -14.94 -17.44
C HIS A 296 -19.75 -14.73 -16.03
N ALA A 297 -19.48 -13.47 -15.64
CA ALA A 297 -19.04 -13.14 -14.29
C ALA A 297 -20.04 -13.64 -13.24
N ARG A 298 -21.34 -13.38 -13.45
CA ARG A 298 -22.43 -13.72 -12.54
C ARG A 298 -22.60 -15.23 -12.39
N ALA A 299 -22.61 -15.97 -13.50
CA ALA A 299 -22.72 -17.42 -13.48
C ALA A 299 -21.59 -18.09 -12.68
N ARG A 300 -20.34 -17.62 -12.85
CA ARG A 300 -19.20 -18.15 -12.07
C ARG A 300 -19.29 -17.79 -10.58
N PHE A 301 -19.77 -16.59 -10.28
CA PHE A 301 -19.93 -16.11 -8.92
C PHE A 301 -21.04 -16.87 -8.18
N GLU A 302 -22.18 -17.10 -8.83
CA GLU A 302 -23.29 -17.91 -8.32
C GLU A 302 -22.84 -19.35 -8.05
N ALA A 303 -22.12 -19.98 -8.99
CA ALA A 303 -21.59 -21.33 -8.80
C ALA A 303 -20.61 -21.43 -7.61
N LEU A 304 -19.77 -20.40 -7.40
CA LEU A 304 -18.89 -20.32 -6.23
C LEU A 304 -19.71 -20.24 -4.93
N LEU A 305 -20.68 -19.33 -4.86
CA LEU A 305 -21.50 -19.15 -3.66
C LEU A 305 -22.35 -20.38 -3.36
N GLU A 306 -22.97 -21.00 -4.37
CA GLU A 306 -23.73 -22.25 -4.22
C GLU A 306 -22.87 -23.36 -3.61
N SER A 307 -21.64 -23.55 -4.14
CA SER A 307 -20.68 -24.52 -3.59
C SER A 307 -20.27 -24.18 -2.15
N ALA A 308 -20.01 -22.90 -1.86
CA ALA A 308 -19.62 -22.43 -0.54
C ALA A 308 -20.72 -22.61 0.52
N PHE A 309 -21.98 -22.33 0.16
CA PHE A 309 -23.14 -22.60 1.00
C PHE A 309 -23.34 -24.11 1.20
N GLY A 310 -23.24 -24.90 0.12
CA GLY A 310 -23.39 -26.36 0.18
C GLY A 310 -22.35 -27.05 1.07
N GLN A 311 -21.15 -26.46 1.20
CA GLN A 311 -20.08 -26.94 2.07
C GLN A 311 -20.10 -26.31 3.48
N GLY A 312 -21.03 -25.38 3.76
CA GLY A 312 -21.12 -24.69 5.04
C GLY A 312 -19.98 -23.71 5.33
N LEU A 313 -19.24 -23.28 4.30
CA LEU A 313 -18.13 -22.33 4.44
C LEU A 313 -18.62 -20.89 4.56
N VAL A 314 -19.78 -20.60 3.97
CA VAL A 314 -20.47 -19.31 4.02
C VAL A 314 -21.84 -19.52 4.66
N SER A 315 -22.16 -18.67 5.64
CA SER A 315 -23.45 -18.72 6.35
C SER A 315 -24.47 -17.73 5.78
N ASP A 316 -24.01 -16.60 5.24
CA ASP A 316 -24.82 -15.60 4.56
C ASP A 316 -23.95 -14.76 3.63
N ALA A 317 -24.52 -14.15 2.59
CA ALA A 317 -23.78 -13.34 1.63
C ALA A 317 -24.60 -12.21 1.02
N VAL A 318 -23.94 -11.10 0.73
CA VAL A 318 -24.46 -9.97 -0.04
C VAL A 318 -23.63 -9.83 -1.31
N VAL A 319 -24.29 -9.92 -2.47
CA VAL A 319 -23.66 -9.61 -3.76
C VAL A 319 -24.02 -8.18 -4.14
N ALA A 320 -23.04 -7.40 -4.60
CA ALA A 320 -23.30 -6.05 -5.09
C ALA A 320 -24.10 -6.09 -6.40
N GLU A 321 -25.23 -5.39 -6.44
CA GLU A 321 -26.08 -5.25 -7.64
C GLU A 321 -25.77 -3.97 -8.43
N SER A 322 -24.84 -3.14 -7.94
CA SER A 322 -24.40 -1.91 -8.61
C SER A 322 -22.96 -1.56 -8.25
N LEU A 323 -22.31 -0.76 -9.11
CA LEU A 323 -20.97 -0.22 -8.84
C LEU A 323 -20.92 0.59 -7.54
N GLN A 324 -21.98 1.35 -7.23
CA GLN A 324 -22.03 2.12 -5.98
C GLN A 324 -22.06 1.20 -4.75
N GLN A 325 -22.78 0.08 -4.82
CA GLN A 325 -22.80 -0.90 -3.73
C GLN A 325 -21.43 -1.58 -3.59
N ALA A 326 -20.78 -1.94 -4.71
CA ALA A 326 -19.44 -2.50 -4.70
C ALA A 326 -18.42 -1.52 -4.06
N HIS A 327 -18.45 -0.24 -4.46
CA HIS A 327 -17.63 0.81 -3.85
C HIS A 327 -17.90 0.96 -2.36
N ASN A 328 -19.16 0.89 -1.93
CA ASN A 328 -19.50 0.98 -0.50
C ASN A 328 -18.93 -0.21 0.29
N LEU A 329 -18.95 -1.43 -0.26
CA LEU A 329 -18.35 -2.60 0.40
C LEU A 329 -16.83 -2.47 0.53
N TRP A 330 -16.15 -2.01 -0.52
CA TRP A 330 -14.72 -1.70 -0.47
C TRP A 330 -14.42 -0.58 0.53
N HIS A 331 -15.24 0.46 0.55
CA HIS A 331 -15.07 1.60 1.46
C HIS A 331 -15.17 1.18 2.94
N ILE A 332 -16.00 0.19 3.28
CA ILE A 332 -16.03 -0.42 4.62
C ILE A 332 -14.66 -1.03 4.95
N ARG A 333 -14.13 -1.88 4.07
CA ARG A 333 -12.83 -2.55 4.25
C ARG A 333 -11.68 -1.55 4.40
N GLU A 334 -11.68 -0.49 3.60
CA GLU A 334 -10.66 0.56 3.63
C GLU A 334 -10.75 1.42 4.91
N SER A 335 -11.95 1.62 5.43
CA SER A 335 -12.20 2.44 6.61
C SER A 335 -11.74 1.79 7.93
N ILE A 336 -11.41 0.50 7.95
CA ILE A 336 -10.98 -0.20 9.18
C ILE A 336 -9.78 0.49 9.82
N SER A 337 -8.78 0.93 9.04
CA SER A 337 -7.59 1.60 9.58
C SER A 337 -7.91 2.96 10.18
N LEU A 338 -8.86 3.71 9.60
CA LEU A 338 -9.33 4.98 10.14
C LEU A 338 -10.17 4.75 11.40
N ALA A 339 -11.04 3.75 11.41
CA ALA A 339 -11.88 3.42 12.56
C ALA A 339 -11.03 3.00 13.75
N GLN A 340 -9.94 2.29 13.49
CA GLN A 340 -8.97 1.94 14.51
C GLN A 340 -8.21 3.16 15.05
N ALA A 341 -7.94 4.17 14.23
CA ALA A 341 -7.32 5.42 14.69
C ALA A 341 -8.27 6.22 15.59
N GLU A 342 -9.56 6.30 15.22
CA GLU A 342 -10.62 6.93 16.04
C GLU A 342 -10.86 6.19 17.38
N GLU A 343 -10.67 4.87 17.41
CA GLU A 343 -10.74 4.09 18.66
C GLU A 343 -9.59 4.39 19.64
N GLY A 344 -8.47 4.95 19.15
CA GLY A 344 -7.32 5.35 19.95
C GLY A 344 -6.03 4.60 19.60
N LEU A 345 -4.94 4.94 20.31
CA LEU A 345 -3.61 4.36 20.06
C LEU A 345 -3.62 2.83 20.15
N ASN A 346 -2.89 2.19 19.24
CA ASN A 346 -2.78 0.74 19.12
C ASN A 346 -1.40 0.34 18.61
N ILE A 347 -1.05 -0.92 18.85
CA ILE A 347 0.20 -1.53 18.36
C ILE A 347 -0.14 -2.22 17.04
N LYS A 348 0.53 -1.83 15.96
CA LYS A 348 0.24 -2.30 14.60
C LYS A 348 1.30 -3.26 14.11
N HIS A 349 0.87 -4.36 13.49
CA HIS A 349 1.75 -5.29 12.79
C HIS A 349 1.22 -5.54 11.40
N ASP A 350 2.11 -5.46 10.43
CA ASP A 350 1.87 -5.83 9.04
C ASP A 350 2.75 -7.04 8.74
N ILE A 351 2.18 -8.24 8.84
CA ILE A 351 2.92 -9.50 8.77
C ILE A 351 2.50 -10.32 7.56
N SER A 352 3.34 -11.27 7.18
CA SER A 352 3.05 -12.21 6.10
C SER A 352 3.30 -13.63 6.53
N LEU A 353 2.33 -14.50 6.24
CA LEU A 353 2.33 -15.91 6.60
C LEU A 353 1.90 -16.71 5.36
N PRO A 354 2.31 -17.98 5.22
CA PRO A 354 1.61 -18.87 4.32
C PRO A 354 0.12 -18.85 4.65
N VAL A 355 -0.74 -18.68 3.64
CA VAL A 355 -2.21 -18.58 3.84
C VAL A 355 -2.74 -19.75 4.66
N SER A 356 -2.19 -20.95 4.46
CA SER A 356 -2.52 -22.17 5.22
C SER A 356 -2.25 -22.08 6.71
N ASN A 357 -1.39 -21.17 7.16
CA ASN A 357 -0.95 -21.05 8.54
C ASN A 357 -1.66 -19.90 9.28
N ILE A 358 -2.37 -19.01 8.57
CA ILE A 358 -3.07 -17.87 9.17
C ILE A 358 -4.07 -18.31 10.27
N PRO A 359 -4.93 -19.32 10.06
CA PRO A 359 -5.88 -19.75 11.09
C PRO A 359 -5.18 -20.19 12.39
N ALA A 360 -4.13 -21.01 12.27
CA ALA A 360 -3.38 -21.52 13.41
C ALA A 360 -2.60 -20.40 14.12
N PHE A 361 -1.98 -19.50 13.36
CA PHE A 361 -1.28 -18.34 13.90
C PHE A 361 -2.22 -17.46 14.73
N CYS A 362 -3.39 -17.09 14.20
CA CYS A 362 -4.35 -16.28 14.94
C CYS A 362 -4.79 -17.00 16.21
N ALA A 363 -5.19 -18.28 16.15
CA ALA A 363 -5.64 -19.01 17.33
C ALA A 363 -4.57 -19.06 18.45
N GLU A 364 -3.31 -19.33 18.09
CA GLU A 364 -2.20 -19.43 19.04
C GLU A 364 -1.81 -18.05 19.63
N THR A 365 -1.71 -17.04 18.78
CA THR A 365 -1.31 -15.68 19.18
C THR A 365 -2.42 -14.99 19.98
N ASP A 366 -3.69 -15.18 19.61
CA ASP A 366 -4.85 -14.69 20.36
C ASP A 366 -4.85 -15.25 21.80
N GLU A 367 -4.65 -16.58 21.95
CA GLU A 367 -4.61 -17.23 23.27
C GLU A 367 -3.45 -16.70 24.14
N ARG A 368 -2.26 -16.56 23.54
CA ARG A 368 -1.07 -16.06 24.24
C ARG A 368 -1.26 -14.61 24.70
N LEU A 369 -1.74 -13.73 23.81
CA LEU A 369 -1.97 -12.34 24.16
C LEU A 369 -3.03 -12.20 25.24
N ALA A 370 -4.14 -12.95 25.15
CA ALA A 370 -5.18 -12.93 26.18
C ALA A 370 -4.67 -13.40 27.55
N ARG A 371 -3.75 -14.37 27.58
CA ARG A 371 -3.12 -14.85 28.82
C ARG A 371 -2.17 -13.82 29.43
N GLU A 372 -1.39 -13.15 28.60
CA GLU A 372 -0.32 -12.24 29.04
C GLU A 372 -0.80 -10.82 29.32
N ILE A 373 -1.90 -10.42 28.65
CA ILE A 373 -2.50 -9.10 28.72
C ILE A 373 -4.03 -9.27 28.76
N PRO A 374 -4.61 -9.51 29.96
CA PRO A 374 -6.05 -9.70 30.09
C PRO A 374 -6.85 -8.51 29.54
N GLY A 375 -7.88 -8.81 28.73
CA GLY A 375 -8.78 -7.81 28.17
C GLY A 375 -8.26 -7.11 26.90
N VAL A 376 -7.11 -7.53 26.36
CA VAL A 376 -6.61 -7.03 25.08
C VAL A 376 -7.62 -7.28 23.95
N ARG A 377 -7.76 -6.32 23.03
CA ARG A 377 -8.74 -6.39 21.94
C ARG A 377 -8.01 -6.50 20.62
N LEU A 378 -8.31 -7.54 19.85
CA LEU A 378 -7.56 -7.91 18.64
C LEU A 378 -8.30 -7.42 17.40
N VAL A 379 -7.59 -6.64 16.58
CA VAL A 379 -8.10 -6.06 15.34
C VAL A 379 -7.40 -6.77 14.19
N ASN A 380 -7.99 -7.89 13.76
CA ASN A 380 -7.44 -8.76 12.71
C ASN A 380 -8.21 -8.56 11.40
N PHE A 381 -7.50 -8.19 10.34
CA PHE A 381 -8.01 -8.09 8.97
C PHE A 381 -6.85 -8.11 7.98
N GLY A 382 -7.09 -8.38 6.70
CA GLY A 382 -6.02 -8.32 5.71
C GLY A 382 -6.32 -9.05 4.41
N HIS A 383 -5.26 -9.14 3.61
CA HIS A 383 -5.26 -9.69 2.26
C HIS A 383 -5.07 -11.22 2.32
N LEU A 384 -6.13 -11.95 2.64
CA LEU A 384 -6.03 -13.42 2.77
C LEU A 384 -5.56 -14.08 1.46
N GLY A 385 -5.87 -13.46 0.30
CA GLY A 385 -5.45 -13.95 -1.02
C GLY A 385 -3.93 -13.95 -1.26
N ASP A 386 -3.14 -13.16 -0.52
CA ASP A 386 -1.68 -13.10 -0.67
C ASP A 386 -0.90 -13.47 0.60
N GLY A 387 -1.61 -13.72 1.71
CA GLY A 387 -1.01 -14.14 2.98
C GLY A 387 -0.59 -12.99 3.89
N ASN A 388 -0.92 -11.74 3.56
CA ASN A 388 -0.72 -10.60 4.43
C ASN A 388 -1.85 -10.47 5.48
N LEU A 389 -1.45 -10.21 6.72
CA LEU A 389 -2.36 -10.01 7.84
C LEU A 389 -1.97 -8.74 8.60
N HIS A 390 -2.92 -7.81 8.73
CA HIS A 390 -2.83 -6.72 9.68
C HIS A 390 -3.30 -7.25 11.05
N TYR A 391 -2.34 -7.59 11.90
CA TYR A 391 -2.58 -8.13 13.24
C TYR A 391 -2.35 -7.03 14.27
N ASN A 392 -3.38 -6.23 14.53
CA ASN A 392 -3.24 -5.06 15.39
C ASN A 392 -3.83 -5.32 16.77
N VAL A 393 -3.21 -4.72 17.79
CA VAL A 393 -3.51 -4.97 19.20
C VAL A 393 -3.96 -3.66 19.83
N GLN A 394 -5.23 -3.62 20.22
CA GLN A 394 -5.86 -2.49 20.87
C GLN A 394 -5.83 -2.68 22.39
N VAL A 395 -5.60 -1.59 23.10
CA VAL A 395 -5.70 -1.50 24.56
C VAL A 395 -7.04 -2.06 25.08
N PRO A 396 -7.11 -2.66 26.29
CA PRO A 396 -8.39 -2.98 26.93
C PRO A 396 -9.36 -1.80 26.98
N GLU A 397 -10.66 -2.07 27.02
CA GLU A 397 -11.72 -1.03 26.86
C GLU A 397 -11.59 0.14 27.85
N ASP A 398 -11.22 -0.14 29.10
CA ASP A 398 -11.05 0.87 30.16
C ASP A 398 -9.56 1.25 30.40
N GLY A 399 -8.64 0.83 29.52
CA GLY A 399 -7.21 1.08 29.67
C GLY A 399 -6.76 2.42 29.08
N ASP A 400 -5.68 2.99 29.62
CA ASP A 400 -5.02 4.17 29.04
C ASP A 400 -4.18 3.74 27.81
N PRO A 401 -4.51 4.21 26.58
CA PRO A 401 -3.77 3.84 25.38
C PRO A 401 -2.28 4.23 25.43
N ALA A 402 -1.94 5.36 26.04
CA ALA A 402 -0.54 5.83 26.07
C ALA A 402 0.31 4.97 27.02
N ALA A 403 -0.22 4.68 28.21
CA ALA A 403 0.42 3.76 29.14
C ALA A 403 0.53 2.35 28.54
N PHE A 404 -0.51 1.87 27.85
CA PHE A 404 -0.51 0.57 27.21
C PHE A 404 0.61 0.41 26.18
N LEU A 405 0.80 1.40 25.30
CA LEU A 405 1.92 1.37 24.34
C LEU A 405 3.26 1.36 25.08
N ASN A 406 3.45 2.25 26.06
CA ASN A 406 4.72 2.35 26.79
C ASN A 406 5.08 1.04 27.53
N ASP A 407 4.09 0.37 28.11
CA ASP A 407 4.32 -0.76 29.01
C ASP A 407 4.29 -2.11 28.28
N HIS A 408 3.62 -2.19 27.12
CA HIS A 408 3.36 -3.47 26.44
C HIS A 408 3.83 -3.56 24.98
N GLU A 409 4.22 -2.47 24.30
CA GLU A 409 4.59 -2.52 22.86
C GLU A 409 5.69 -3.55 22.56
N GLU A 410 6.79 -3.55 23.32
CA GLU A 410 7.87 -4.53 23.13
C GLU A 410 7.40 -5.98 23.32
N ARG A 411 6.59 -6.22 24.36
CA ARG A 411 6.08 -7.56 24.67
C ARG A 411 5.11 -8.06 23.61
N VAL A 412 4.20 -7.20 23.16
CA VAL A 412 3.25 -7.53 22.09
C VAL A 412 4.00 -7.83 20.80
N ASN A 413 4.99 -6.99 20.44
CA ASN A 413 5.81 -7.23 19.24
C ASN A 413 6.48 -8.61 19.30
N HIS A 414 7.04 -9.00 20.46
CA HIS A 414 7.66 -10.31 20.64
C HIS A 414 6.67 -11.50 20.59
N LEU A 415 5.39 -11.28 20.91
CA LEU A 415 4.39 -12.33 20.85
C LEU A 415 3.83 -12.52 19.43
N VAL A 416 3.84 -11.47 18.61
CA VAL A 416 3.30 -11.47 17.23
C VAL A 416 4.35 -11.90 16.20
N PHE A 417 5.62 -11.52 16.38
CA PHE A 417 6.76 -11.95 15.54
C PHE A 417 7.42 -13.23 16.07
#